data_AF-A0A5K7Z970-F1
#
_entry.id   AF-A0A5K7Z970-F1
#
_cell.length_a   1.000
_cell.length_b   1.000
_cell.length_c   1.000
_cell.angle_alpha   90.00
_cell.angle_beta   90.00
_cell.angle_gamma   90.00
#
_symmetry.space_group_name_H-M   'P 1'
#
loop_
_entity.id
_entity.type
_entity.pdbx_description
1 polymer ?
#
loop_
_entity_poly.entity_id
_entity_poly.type
_entity_poly.pdbx_seq_one_letter_code
_entity_poly.pdbx_strand_id
1 'polypeptide(L)'
;MKQAPVFDEIYKNYLTEVSAIDLSLAGKRLGIQIDGDTAIIPFYGIPHRVSSKGVLDAEGRRPIHAVSVILCKYLLLCPKQEPPAANEWLRYPTTSD
;
A
#
# COMPACT_ATOMS: atom_id res chain seq x y z
N MET A 1 16.84 -17.01 8.00
CA MET A 1 15.62 -17.83 8.21
C MET A 1 15.16 -18.38 6.87
N LYS A 2 14.81 -19.67 6.76
CA LYS A 2 14.15 -20.23 5.57
C LYS A 2 12.71 -19.73 5.54
N GLN A 3 12.32 -19.01 4.48
CA GLN A 3 10.92 -18.68 4.23
C GLN A 3 10.21 -19.91 3.67
N ALA A 4 8.99 -20.17 4.17
CA ALA A 4 8.12 -21.18 3.58
C ALA A 4 7.69 -20.73 2.17
N PRO A 5 7.59 -21.65 1.19
CA PRO A 5 7.21 -21.33 -0.19
C PRO A 5 5.92 -20.51 -0.32
N VAL A 6 4.98 -20.73 0.60
CA VAL A 6 3.68 -20.02 0.66
C VAL A 6 3.84 -18.49 0.71
N PHE A 7 4.94 -17.97 1.28
CA PHE A 7 5.15 -16.53 1.36
C PHE A 7 5.42 -15.89 -0.01
N ASP A 8 6.08 -16.60 -0.92
CA ASP A 8 6.32 -16.07 -2.26
C ASP A 8 5.04 -16.09 -3.10
N GLU A 9 4.16 -17.08 -2.92
CA GLU A 9 2.84 -17.12 -3.55
C GLU A 9 1.97 -15.95 -3.08
N ILE A 10 1.87 -15.75 -1.76
CA ILE A 10 1.14 -14.62 -1.16
C ILE A 10 1.67 -13.30 -1.70
N TYR A 11 2.99 -13.14 -1.77
CA TYR A 11 3.60 -11.92 -2.29
C TYR A 11 3.27 -11.67 -3.77
N LYS A 12 3.36 -12.70 -4.62
CA LYS A 12 2.98 -12.58 -6.04
C LYS A 12 1.51 -12.21 -6.21
N ASN A 13 0.63 -12.78 -5.39
CA ASN A 13 -0.79 -12.42 -5.41
C ASN A 13 -0.99 -10.95 -5.10
N TYR A 14 -0.31 -10.41 -4.08
CA TYR A 14 -0.37 -8.98 -3.79
C TYR A 14 0.15 -8.10 -4.92
N LEU A 15 1.23 -8.48 -5.60
CA LEU A 15 1.73 -7.71 -6.75
C LEU A 15 0.73 -7.71 -7.91
N THR A 16 0.06 -8.84 -8.15
CA THR A 16 -1.03 -8.95 -9.12
C THR A 16 -2.19 -8.04 -8.76
N GLU A 17 -2.64 -8.04 -7.50
CA GLU A 17 -3.71 -7.13 -7.06
C GLU A 17 -3.30 -5.66 -7.19
N VAL A 18 -2.05 -5.31 -6.84
CA VAL A 18 -1.51 -3.95 -7.02
C VAL A 18 -1.49 -3.52 -8.49
N SER A 19 -1.26 -4.44 -9.42
CA SER A 19 -1.29 -4.15 -10.87
C SER A 19 -2.64 -3.67 -11.38
N ALA A 20 -3.72 -3.96 -10.66
CA ALA A 20 -5.08 -3.56 -11.03
C ALA A 20 -5.49 -2.19 -10.43
N ILE A 21 -4.65 -1.58 -9.59
CA ILE A 21 -4.94 -0.30 -8.94
C ILE A 21 -4.57 0.87 -9.86
N ASP A 22 -5.43 1.90 -9.90
CA ASP A 22 -5.04 3.23 -10.37
C ASP A 22 -4.17 3.93 -9.32
N LEU A 23 -2.85 3.85 -9.49
CA LEU A 23 -1.89 4.46 -8.57
C LEU A 23 -1.97 5.99 -8.53
N SER A 24 -2.40 6.64 -9.61
CA SER A 24 -2.56 8.10 -9.62
C SER A 24 -3.68 8.52 -8.67
N LEU A 25 -4.83 7.85 -8.76
CA LEU A 25 -5.96 8.07 -7.86
C LEU A 25 -5.61 7.72 -6.41
N ALA A 26 -4.96 6.56 -6.20
CA ALA A 26 -4.52 6.14 -4.87
C ALA A 26 -3.51 7.14 -4.27
N GLY A 27 -2.57 7.64 -5.07
CA GLY A 27 -1.58 8.63 -4.67
C GLY A 27 -2.22 9.91 -4.15
N LYS A 28 -3.20 10.45 -4.89
CA LYS A 28 -3.97 11.64 -4.48
C LYS A 28 -4.70 11.41 -3.15
N ARG A 29 -5.36 10.26 -2.98
CA ARG A 29 -6.16 9.97 -1.78
C ARG A 29 -5.32 9.69 -0.54
N LEU A 30 -4.20 8.99 -0.71
CA LEU A 30 -3.31 8.62 0.37
C LEU A 30 -2.27 9.70 0.69
N GLY A 31 -2.19 10.76 -0.12
CA GLY A 31 -1.20 11.83 0.04
C GLY A 31 0.24 11.35 -0.17
N ILE A 32 0.44 10.36 -1.05
CA ILE A 32 1.75 9.79 -1.36
C ILE A 32 2.20 10.18 -2.76
N GLN A 33 3.52 10.23 -2.97
CA GLN A 33 4.09 10.55 -4.27
C GLN A 33 4.00 9.34 -5.21
N ILE A 34 3.71 9.60 -6.48
CA ILE A 34 3.75 8.63 -7.56
C ILE A 34 4.86 9.02 -8.54
N ASP A 35 5.69 8.05 -8.92
CA ASP A 35 6.71 8.16 -9.95
C ASP A 35 6.42 7.13 -11.04
N GLY A 36 5.76 7.57 -12.12
CA GLY A 36 5.30 6.69 -13.20
C GLY A 36 4.32 5.61 -12.71
N ASP A 37 4.75 4.35 -12.75
CA ASP A 37 4.00 3.17 -12.31
C ASP A 37 4.35 2.74 -10.87
N THR A 38 5.04 3.59 -10.12
CA THR A 38 5.58 3.27 -8.80
C THR A 38 5.07 4.26 -7.74
N ALA A 39 4.48 3.73 -6.67
CA ALA A 39 4.14 4.51 -5.48
C ALA A 39 5.35 4.63 -4.55
N ILE A 40 5.60 5.83 -4.02
CA ILE A 40 6.63 6.11 -3.03
C ILE A 40 5.95 6.25 -1.66
N ILE A 41 6.05 5.22 -0.83
CA ILE A 41 5.37 5.13 0.46
C ILE A 41 6.39 5.27 1.59
N PRO A 42 6.29 6.31 2.45
CA PRO A 42 7.12 6.40 3.64
C PRO A 42 6.61 5.40 4.71
N PHE A 43 7.42 4.39 5.02
CA PHE A 43 7.16 3.46 6.12
C PHE A 43 8.09 3.79 7.28
N TYR A 44 7.53 4.32 8.36
CA TYR A 44 8.28 4.92 9.47
C TYR A 44 9.32 5.96 9.00
N GLY A 45 8.95 6.76 7.99
CA GLY A 45 9.82 7.80 7.42
C GLY A 45 10.83 7.31 6.39
N ILE A 46 10.97 5.99 6.19
CA ILE A 46 11.87 5.42 5.18
C ILE A 46 11.09 5.25 3.87
N PRO A 47 11.56 5.81 2.73
CA PRO A 47 10.86 5.70 1.46
C PRO A 47 10.96 4.27 0.90
N HIS A 48 9.81 3.73 0.49
CA HIS A 48 9.72 2.46 -0.20
C HIS A 48 9.05 2.64 -1.56
N ARG A 49 9.58 1.95 -2.56
CA ARG A 49 9.02 1.90 -3.92
C ARG A 49 8.13 0.69 -4.05
N VAL A 50 6.87 0.89 -4.43
CA VAL A 50 5.89 -0.18 -4.60
C VAL A 50 5.28 -0.10 -6.00
N SER A 51 5.38 -1.18 -6.75
CA SER A 51 4.73 -1.34 -8.06
C SER A 51 4.32 -2.79 -8.29
N SER A 52 3.66 -3.07 -9.41
CA SER A 52 3.35 -4.45 -9.84
C SER A 52 4.59 -5.32 -10.06
N LYS A 53 5.77 -4.70 -10.23
CA LYS A 53 7.05 -5.40 -10.41
C LYS A 53 7.69 -5.80 -9.09
N GLY A 54 7.31 -5.15 -7.98
CA GLY A 54 7.83 -5.49 -6.66
C GLY A 54 7.82 -4.33 -5.66
N VAL A 55 8.35 -4.63 -4.47
CA VAL A 55 8.56 -3.69 -3.38
C VAL A 55 10.05 -3.56 -3.11
N LEU A 56 10.57 -2.33 -3.09
CA LEU A 56 11.98 -2.02 -2.80
C LEU A 56 12.10 -1.03 -1.63
N ASP A 57 13.09 -1.26 -0.77
CA ASP A 57 13.54 -0.30 0.24
C ASP A 57 14.40 0.83 -0.39
N ALA A 58 14.90 1.74 0.45
CA ALA A 58 15.74 2.85 0.03
C ALA A 58 17.07 2.41 -0.60
N GLU A 59 17.54 1.19 -0.31
CA GLU A 59 18.75 0.60 -0.90
C GLU A 59 18.45 -0.25 -2.15
N GLY A 60 17.20 -0.28 -2.62
CA GLY A 60 16.81 -1.03 -3.81
C GLY A 60 16.68 -2.55 -3.57
N ARG A 61 16.56 -2.99 -2.33
CA ARG A 61 16.38 -4.42 -1.97
C ARG A 61 14.93 -4.68 -1.61
N ARG A 62 14.49 -5.94 -1.78
CA ARG A 62 13.18 -6.36 -1.29
C ARG A 62 13.18 -6.32 0.26
N PRO A 63 12.26 -5.56 0.90
CA PRO A 63 12.11 -5.59 2.34
C PRO A 63 11.72 -6.99 2.86
N ILE A 64 11.73 -7.17 4.17
CA ILE A 64 11.17 -8.39 4.77
C ILE A 64 9.70 -8.57 4.35
N HIS A 65 9.26 -9.82 4.20
CA HIS A 65 7.95 -10.15 3.65
C HIS A 65 6.79 -9.39 4.31
N ALA A 66 6.81 -9.27 5.64
CA ALA A 66 5.78 -8.52 6.38
C ALA A 66 5.68 -7.06 5.93
N VAL A 67 6.82 -6.38 5.74
CA VAL A 67 6.85 -4.99 5.26
C VAL A 67 6.32 -4.90 3.83
N SER A 68 6.72 -5.82 2.95
CA SER A 68 6.17 -5.89 1.59
C SER A 68 4.65 -6.05 1.58
N VAL A 69 4.10 -6.93 2.44
CA VAL A 69 2.65 -7.16 2.54
C VAL A 69 1.93 -5.91 3.07
N ILE A 70 2.46 -5.27 4.12
CA ILE A 70 1.89 -4.03 4.68
C ILE A 70 1.82 -2.95 3.61
N LEU A 71 2.89 -2.76 2.84
CA LEU A 71 2.97 -1.75 1.79
C LEU A 71 2.00 -2.03 0.64
N CYS A 72 1.86 -3.28 0.20
CA CYS A 72 0.84 -3.63 -0.79
C CYS A 72 -0.57 -3.40 -0.25
N LYS A 73 -0.85 -3.83 0.99
CA LYS A 73 -2.15 -3.63 1.63
C LYS A 73 -2.50 -2.15 1.81
N TYR A 74 -1.52 -1.30 2.08
CA TYR A 74 -1.72 0.14 2.19
C TYR A 74 -2.31 0.73 0.88
N LEU A 75 -1.84 0.27 -0.28
CA LEU A 75 -2.40 0.65 -1.58
C LEU A 75 -3.78 -0.01 -1.81
N LEU A 76 -3.89 -1.31 -1.55
CA LEU A 76 -5.11 -2.09 -1.82
C LEU A 76 -6.31 -1.66 -0.97
N LEU A 77 -6.04 -1.16 0.24
CA LEU A 77 -7.05 -0.66 1.16
C LEU A 77 -7.27 0.85 1.01
N CYS A 78 -6.74 1.48 -0.05
CA CYS A 78 -7.03 2.87 -0.36
C CYS A 78 -8.55 3.10 -0.35
N PRO A 79 -9.05 4.06 0.43
CA PRO A 79 -10.49 4.35 0.50
C PRO A 79 -11.08 4.58 -0.90
N LYS A 80 -12.26 4.01 -1.14
CA LYS A 80 -12.98 4.15 -2.42
C LYS A 80 -13.63 5.51 -2.58
N GLN A 81 -13.90 6.19 -1.47
CA GLN A 81 -14.55 7.50 -1.40
C GLN A 81 -13.61 8.45 -0.67
N GLU A 82 -13.59 9.72 -1.10
CA GLU A 82 -12.91 10.76 -0.34
C GLU A 82 -13.64 10.96 1.00
N PRO A 83 -12.92 11.27 2.08
CA PRO A 83 -13.57 11.67 3.32
C PRO A 83 -14.44 12.90 3.06
N PRO A 84 -15.57 13.03 3.75
CA PRO A 84 -16.40 14.24 3.73
C PRO A 84 -15.59 15.50 4.00
N ALA A 85 -16.08 16.63 3.48
CA ALA A 85 -15.39 17.90 3.55
C ALA A 85 -15.03 18.24 5.01
N ALA A 86 -13.90 18.93 5.20
CA ALA A 86 -13.32 19.20 6.52
C ALA A 86 -14.25 19.98 7.49
N ASN A 87 -15.34 20.55 7.00
CA ASN A 87 -16.36 21.23 7.79
C ASN A 87 -17.52 20.32 8.25
N GLU A 88 -17.51 19.04 7.88
CA GLU A 88 -18.56 18.09 8.21
C GLU A 88 -18.08 17.09 9.28
N TRP A 89 -18.67 17.18 10.47
CA TRP A 89 -18.41 16.23 11.54
C TRP A 89 -19.15 14.92 11.26
N LEU A 90 -18.39 13.85 11.08
CA LEU A 90 -18.95 12.51 10.95
C LEU A 90 -19.04 11.83 12.29
N ARG A 91 -20.23 11.33 12.61
CA ARG A 91 -20.40 10.40 13.72
C ARG A 91 -19.97 9.01 13.24
N TYR A 92 -18.87 8.50 13.79
CA TYR A 92 -18.55 7.08 13.64
C TYR A 92 -19.59 6.26 14.42
N PRO A 93 -20.26 5.29 13.79
CA PRO A 93 -21.16 4.41 14.51
C PRO A 93 -20.35 3.66 15.56
N THR A 94 -20.72 3.83 16.83
CA THR A 94 -20.21 2.97 17.89
C THR A 94 -20.66 1.56 17.55
N THR A 95 -19.72 0.63 17.40
CA THR A 95 -20.07 -0.79 17.35
C THR A 95 -20.68 -1.14 18.70
N SER A 96 -22.00 -1.27 18.75
CA SER A 96 -22.66 -1.92 19.87
C SER A 96 -22.32 -3.42 19.79
N ASP A 97 -21.78 -3.96 20.88
CA ASP A 97 -21.46 -5.39 21.07
C ASP A 97 -22.67 -6.32 20.83
#